data_AF-A0A2I4FPY9-F1
#
_entry.id   AF-A0A2I4FPY9-F1
#
_cell.length_a   1.000
_cell.length_b   1.000
_cell.length_c   1.000
_cell.angle_alpha   90.00
_cell.angle_beta   90.00
_cell.angle_gamma   90.00
#
_symmetry.space_group_name_H-M   'P 1'
#
loop_
_entity.id
_entity.type
_entity.pdbx_description
1 polymer ?
#
loop_
_entity_poly.entity_id
_entity_poly.type
_entity_poly.pdbx_seq_one_letter_code
_entity_poly.pdbx_strand_id
1 'polypeptide(L)'
;MVEDALCPIYVREVETVGHAIWSCGATSDVWAEGKSLAQKWCCNEEEFCVTWSRMVQQLNQRDIELVAVTMRYIWLRRNKVVFKEQFTGPKRVLSKAMEDIEVYREAQEISCGQRRSSGVMGNREVRWKKPGVDEVKVNWDAAFNLKTMKMGAGIVIRDEEGEVLVSLRMPKGNVCSPIVAEVHALW
;
A
#
# COMPACT_ATOMS: atom_id res chain seq x y z
N MET A 1 -12.78 12.48 17.96
CA MET A 1 -13.36 13.25 16.85
C MET A 1 -12.35 13.21 15.73
N VAL A 2 -12.70 12.62 14.58
CA VAL A 2 -11.84 12.63 13.39
C VAL A 2 -12.20 13.89 12.63
N GLU A 3 -11.61 15.01 13.05
CA GLU A 3 -11.72 16.30 12.37
C GLU A 3 -10.66 16.30 11.27
N ASP A 4 -11.06 15.79 10.10
CA ASP A 4 -10.72 16.25 8.76
C ASP A 4 -10.86 15.09 7.79
N ALA A 5 -12.06 14.91 7.27
CA ALA A 5 -12.33 14.01 6.16
C ALA A 5 -11.83 14.58 4.82
N LEU A 6 -11.18 15.75 4.82
CA LEU A 6 -10.76 16.46 3.62
C LEU A 6 -9.37 16.02 3.14
N CYS A 7 -9.17 16.05 1.83
CA CYS A 7 -7.90 15.76 1.20
C CYS A 7 -6.77 16.62 1.80
N PRO A 8 -5.68 16.03 2.33
CA PRO A 8 -4.61 16.78 3.00
C PRO A 8 -3.78 17.64 2.05
N ILE A 9 -3.92 17.47 0.72
CA ILE A 9 -3.15 18.21 -0.27
C ILE A 9 -3.99 19.29 -0.94
N TYR A 10 -5.24 18.98 -1.31
CA TYR A 10 -6.11 19.91 -2.04
C TYR A 10 -7.17 20.58 -1.14
N VAL A 11 -7.45 20.00 0.04
CA VAL A 11 -8.31 20.51 1.15
C VAL A 11 -9.73 20.95 0.71
N ARG A 12 -10.24 20.44 -0.41
CA ARG A 12 -11.55 20.82 -0.98
C ARG A 12 -12.57 19.69 -1.03
N GLU A 13 -12.11 18.45 -1.10
CA GLU A 13 -12.96 17.27 -1.30
C GLU A 13 -12.69 16.24 -0.21
N VAL A 14 -13.69 15.38 0.04
CA VAL A 14 -13.55 14.27 0.99
C VAL A 14 -12.54 13.26 0.46
N GLU A 15 -11.57 12.89 1.28
CA GLU A 15 -10.54 11.94 0.91
C GLU A 15 -11.09 10.51 0.92
N THR A 16 -11.44 10.02 -0.26
CA THR A 16 -11.62 8.58 -0.50
C THR A 16 -10.33 7.96 -1.02
N VAL A 17 -10.22 6.63 -1.00
CA VAL A 17 -9.07 5.91 -1.60
C VAL A 17 -8.94 6.28 -3.08
N GLY A 18 -10.04 6.27 -3.83
CA GLY A 18 -10.08 6.67 -5.23
C GLY A 18 -9.64 8.12 -5.43
N HIS A 19 -10.12 9.04 -4.60
CA HIS A 19 -9.66 10.43 -4.63
C HIS A 19 -8.15 10.53 -4.42
N ALA A 20 -7.62 9.92 -3.35
CA ALA A 20 -6.21 10.03 -3.01
C ALA A 20 -5.26 9.50 -4.11
N ILE A 21 -5.63 8.41 -4.81
CA ILE A 21 -4.73 7.72 -5.76
C ILE A 21 -5.07 7.95 -7.23
N TRP A 22 -6.22 8.52 -7.56
CA TRP A 22 -6.69 8.66 -8.93
C TRP A 22 -7.20 10.07 -9.25
N SER A 23 -8.27 10.54 -8.60
CA SER A 23 -9.00 11.73 -9.05
C SER A 23 -8.57 13.06 -8.40
N CYS A 24 -7.76 13.03 -7.33
CA CYS A 24 -7.29 14.26 -6.69
C CYS A 24 -6.48 15.12 -7.68
N GLY A 25 -6.67 16.45 -7.65
CA GLY A 25 -5.88 17.37 -8.48
C GLY A 25 -4.36 17.26 -8.24
N ALA A 26 -3.96 16.95 -7.01
CA ALA A 26 -2.56 16.69 -6.67
C ALA A 26 -2.06 15.32 -7.16
N THR A 27 -2.92 14.46 -7.69
CA THR A 27 -2.60 13.15 -8.25
C THR A 27 -2.65 13.17 -9.77
N SER A 28 -3.62 13.88 -10.34
CA SER A 28 -3.72 14.15 -11.77
C SER A 28 -2.45 14.77 -12.36
N ASP A 29 -1.67 15.53 -11.58
CA ASP A 29 -0.38 16.08 -12.02
C ASP A 29 0.66 15.01 -12.38
N VAL A 30 0.71 13.89 -11.65
CA VAL A 30 1.58 12.74 -11.93
C VAL A 30 1.07 12.01 -13.16
N TRP A 31 -0.24 11.82 -13.27
CA TRP A 31 -0.84 11.14 -14.41
C TRP A 31 -0.72 11.93 -15.71
N ALA A 32 -0.62 13.26 -15.65
CA ALA A 32 -0.43 14.13 -16.81
C ALA A 32 1.03 14.18 -17.33
N GLU A 33 2.01 13.67 -16.58
CA GLU A 33 3.40 13.63 -17.00
C GLU A 33 3.58 12.80 -18.29
N GLY A 34 4.47 13.24 -19.18
CA GLY A 34 4.54 12.71 -20.56
C GLY A 34 4.89 11.22 -20.71
N LYS A 35 5.38 10.56 -19.65
CA LYS A 35 5.68 9.12 -19.62
C LYS A 35 4.63 8.30 -18.89
N SER A 36 3.57 8.94 -18.39
CA SER A 36 2.47 8.27 -17.70
C SER A 36 1.60 7.49 -18.70
N LEU A 37 1.29 6.25 -18.37
CA LEU A 37 0.36 5.41 -19.13
C LEU A 37 -1.10 5.91 -19.04
N ALA A 38 -1.38 6.72 -18.02
CA ALA A 38 -2.71 7.25 -17.75
C ALA A 38 -2.91 8.68 -18.30
N GLN A 39 -1.94 9.22 -19.06
CA GLN A 39 -1.99 10.61 -19.55
C GLN A 39 -3.24 10.95 -20.36
N LYS A 40 -3.80 9.96 -21.06
CA LYS A 40 -5.02 10.12 -21.88
C LYS A 40 -6.30 9.75 -21.14
N TRP A 41 -6.20 9.31 -19.88
CA TRP A 41 -7.34 8.85 -19.10
C TRP A 41 -7.96 10.02 -18.35
N CYS A 42 -9.27 10.14 -18.41
CA CYS A 42 -9.99 11.11 -17.59
C CYS A 42 -9.94 10.62 -16.14
N CYS A 43 -9.21 11.34 -15.27
CA CYS A 43 -9.10 11.06 -13.84
C CYS A 43 -10.34 11.58 -13.09
N ASN A 44 -11.53 11.22 -13.56
CA ASN A 44 -12.81 11.65 -12.98
C ASN A 44 -13.15 10.83 -11.72
N GLU A 45 -14.10 11.32 -10.92
CA GLU A 45 -14.71 10.57 -9.82
C GLU A 45 -15.61 9.44 -10.34
N GLU A 46 -14.99 8.35 -10.81
CA GLU A 46 -15.63 7.04 -10.91
C GLU A 46 -15.21 6.19 -9.70
N GLU A 47 -16.02 5.18 -9.34
CA GLU A 47 -15.61 4.20 -8.35
C GLU A 47 -14.27 3.56 -8.77
N PHE A 48 -13.29 3.59 -7.88
CA PHE A 48 -11.93 3.15 -8.19
C PHE A 48 -11.89 1.71 -8.73
N CYS A 49 -12.76 0.83 -8.21
CA CYS A 49 -12.88 -0.56 -8.67
C CYS A 49 -13.20 -0.63 -10.18
N VAL A 50 -14.12 0.19 -10.67
CA VAL A 50 -14.51 0.24 -12.09
C VAL A 50 -13.34 0.72 -12.94
N THR A 51 -12.66 1.78 -12.48
CA THR A 51 -11.46 2.32 -13.15
C THR A 51 -10.35 1.26 -13.23
N TRP A 52 -10.08 0.57 -12.13
CA TRP A 52 -9.06 -0.48 -12.06
C TRP A 52 -9.40 -1.66 -12.97
N SER A 53 -10.65 -2.14 -12.96
CA SER A 53 -11.10 -3.20 -13.86
C SER A 53 -10.92 -2.82 -15.33
N ARG A 54 -11.23 -1.58 -15.70
CA ARG A 54 -11.02 -1.07 -17.07
C ARG A 54 -9.54 -1.06 -17.45
N MET A 55 -8.66 -0.64 -16.54
CA MET A 55 -7.20 -0.69 -16.77
C MET A 55 -6.74 -2.11 -17.03
N VAL A 56 -7.09 -3.06 -16.16
CA VAL A 56 -6.67 -4.47 -16.26
C VAL A 56 -7.14 -5.12 -17.57
N GLN A 57 -8.28 -4.69 -18.12
CA GLN A 57 -8.79 -5.18 -19.40
C GLN A 57 -8.09 -4.56 -20.62
N GLN A 58 -7.57 -3.33 -20.52
CA GLN A 58 -7.02 -2.58 -21.65
C GLN A 58 -5.50 -2.57 -21.72
N LEU A 59 -4.82 -2.80 -20.59
CA LEU A 59 -3.37 -2.74 -20.47
C LEU A 59 -2.79 -4.15 -20.34
N ASN A 60 -1.57 -4.33 -20.84
CA ASN A 60 -0.83 -5.57 -20.61
C ASN A 60 -0.29 -5.63 -19.16
N GLN A 61 0.21 -6.80 -18.77
CA GLN A 61 0.74 -7.06 -17.43
C GLN A 61 1.82 -6.05 -17.00
N ARG A 62 2.77 -5.72 -17.88
CA ARG A 62 3.88 -4.79 -17.57
C ARG A 62 3.36 -3.38 -17.33
N ASP A 63 2.38 -2.96 -18.11
CA ASP A 63 1.76 -1.65 -17.99
C ASP A 63 0.94 -1.54 -16.70
N ILE A 64 0.18 -2.58 -16.34
CA ILE A 64 -0.55 -2.65 -15.07
C ILE A 64 0.39 -2.60 -13.86
N GLU A 65 1.51 -3.29 -13.94
CA GLU A 65 2.55 -3.23 -12.91
C GLU A 65 3.07 -1.80 -12.72
N LEU A 66 3.37 -1.08 -13.80
CA LEU A 66 3.81 0.32 -13.73
C LEU A 66 2.71 1.23 -13.14
N VAL A 67 1.44 1.03 -13.54
CA VAL A 67 0.30 1.77 -12.95
C VAL A 67 0.21 1.52 -11.45
N ALA A 68 0.29 0.26 -10.99
CA ALA A 68 0.22 -0.11 -9.59
C ALA A 68 1.37 0.51 -8.77
N VAL A 69 2.61 0.47 -9.28
CA VAL A 69 3.75 1.09 -8.62
C VAL A 69 3.62 2.61 -8.60
N THR A 70 3.08 3.22 -9.66
CA THR A 70 2.80 4.66 -9.69
C THR A 70 1.76 5.05 -8.62
N MET A 71 0.66 4.31 -8.49
CA MET A 71 -0.34 4.49 -7.44
C MET A 71 0.28 4.37 -6.03
N ARG A 72 1.16 3.39 -5.81
CA ARG A 72 1.92 3.27 -4.55
C ARG A 72 2.75 4.52 -4.28
N TYR A 73 3.42 5.06 -5.29
CA TYR A 73 4.25 6.25 -5.16
C TYR A 73 3.45 7.54 -4.94
N ILE A 74 2.25 7.64 -5.53
CA ILE A 74 1.27 8.69 -5.24
C ILE A 74 0.85 8.63 -3.77
N TRP A 75 0.49 7.44 -3.27
CA TRP A 75 0.15 7.23 -1.87
C TRP A 75 1.29 7.60 -0.92
N LEU A 76 2.53 7.21 -1.26
CA LEU A 76 3.72 7.58 -0.48
C LEU A 76 3.97 9.09 -0.48
N ARG A 77 3.73 9.79 -1.60
CA ARG A 77 3.77 11.26 -1.65
C ARG A 77 2.74 11.86 -0.70
N ARG A 78 1.50 11.40 -0.72
CA ARG A 78 0.44 11.84 0.21
C ARG A 78 0.85 11.62 1.67
N ASN A 79 1.40 10.46 2.00
CA ASN A 79 1.89 10.18 3.35
C ASN A 79 3.06 11.08 3.76
N LYS A 80 3.96 11.45 2.84
CA LYS A 80 5.02 12.43 3.15
C LYS A 80 4.44 13.81 3.45
N VAL A 81 3.37 14.23 2.79
CA VAL A 81 2.70 15.49 3.12
C VAL A 81 2.12 15.42 4.53
N VAL A 82 1.33 14.37 4.81
CA VAL A 82 0.63 14.22 6.11
C VAL A 82 1.60 14.04 7.29
N PHE A 83 2.64 13.24 7.15
CA PHE A 83 3.49 12.83 8.28
C PHE A 83 4.85 13.55 8.33
N LYS A 84 5.26 14.22 7.26
CA LYS A 84 6.57 14.88 7.17
C LYS A 84 6.50 16.31 6.63
N GLU A 85 5.31 16.83 6.32
CA GLU A 85 5.09 18.17 5.76
C GLU A 85 5.93 18.41 4.49
N GLN A 86 6.14 17.35 3.70
CA GLN A 86 6.99 17.37 2.51
C GLN A 86 6.22 16.96 1.27
N PHE A 87 6.19 17.87 0.29
CA PHE A 87 5.61 17.59 -1.02
C PHE A 87 6.69 17.12 -2.01
N THR A 88 6.40 16.04 -2.74
CA THR A 88 7.28 15.53 -3.80
C THR A 88 6.68 15.89 -5.16
N GLY A 89 7.45 16.57 -6.03
CA GLY A 89 6.96 16.96 -7.35
C GLY A 89 6.64 15.76 -8.27
N PRO A 90 5.69 15.91 -9.20
CA PRO A 90 5.11 14.80 -9.98
C PRO A 90 6.15 14.02 -10.81
N LYS A 91 7.06 14.73 -11.50
CA LYS A 91 8.19 14.11 -12.22
C LYS A 91 8.99 13.14 -11.36
N ARG A 92 9.31 13.51 -10.11
CA ARG A 92 10.08 12.67 -9.20
C ARG A 92 9.31 11.43 -8.76
N VAL A 93 8.00 11.56 -8.57
CA VAL A 93 7.11 10.43 -8.24
C VAL A 93 7.13 9.42 -9.39
N LEU A 94 6.91 9.88 -10.62
CA LEU A 94 6.89 9.01 -11.79
C LEU A 94 8.27 8.39 -12.08
N SER A 95 9.35 9.18 -12.03
CA SER A 95 10.71 8.65 -12.22
C SER A 95 11.04 7.54 -11.23
N LYS A 96 10.70 7.72 -9.94
CA LYS A 96 10.96 6.68 -8.93
C LYS A 96 10.13 5.41 -9.17
N ALA A 97 8.88 5.57 -9.62
CA ALA A 97 8.04 4.43 -9.98
C ALA A 97 8.63 3.65 -11.16
N MET A 98 9.13 4.34 -12.18
CA MET A 98 9.78 3.74 -13.34
C MET A 98 11.11 3.05 -12.98
N GLU A 99 11.94 3.67 -12.13
CA GLU A 99 13.18 3.04 -11.66
C GLU A 99 12.90 1.75 -10.88
N ASP A 100 12.00 1.82 -9.89
CA ASP A 100 11.74 0.70 -8.99
C ASP A 100 11.06 -0.47 -9.69
N ILE A 101 10.25 -0.23 -10.72
CA ILE A 101 9.62 -1.31 -11.45
C ILE A 101 10.62 -2.11 -12.28
N GLU A 102 11.64 -1.46 -12.84
CA GLU A 102 12.70 -2.21 -13.54
C GLU A 102 13.56 -3.01 -12.57
N VAL A 103 13.91 -2.44 -11.41
CA VAL A 103 14.59 -3.19 -10.34
C VAL A 103 13.77 -4.42 -9.92
N TYR A 104 12.45 -4.27 -9.78
CA TYR A 104 11.56 -5.39 -9.47
C TYR A 104 11.58 -6.46 -10.57
N ARG A 105 11.48 -6.07 -11.84
CA ARG A 105 11.48 -7.01 -12.97
C ARG A 105 12.80 -7.74 -13.11
N GLU A 106 13.92 -7.04 -12.98
CA GLU A 106 15.26 -7.65 -12.97
C GLU A 106 15.38 -8.70 -11.85
N ALA A 107 14.93 -8.37 -10.64
CA ALA A 107 14.94 -9.31 -9.51
C ALA A 107 14.06 -10.55 -9.77
N GLN A 108 12.90 -10.38 -10.42
CA GLN A 108 12.03 -11.49 -10.81
C GLN A 108 12.70 -12.39 -11.85
N GLU A 109 13.36 -11.83 -12.86
CA GLU A 109 14.06 -12.58 -13.90
C GLU A 109 15.22 -13.42 -13.31
N ILE A 110 16.01 -12.85 -12.40
CA ILE A 110 17.08 -13.57 -11.69
C ILE A 110 16.50 -14.75 -10.88
N SER A 111 15.40 -14.52 -10.16
CA SER A 111 14.76 -15.56 -9.35
C SER A 111 14.13 -16.70 -10.18
N CYS A 112 13.58 -16.39 -11.36
CA CYS A 112 13.07 -17.37 -12.30
C CYS A 112 14.19 -18.19 -12.97
N GLY A 113 15.34 -17.55 -13.24
CA GLY A 113 16.55 -18.22 -13.71
C GLY A 113 17.09 -19.26 -12.72
N GLN A 114 17.09 -18.95 -11.41
CA GLN A 114 17.49 -19.88 -10.35
C GLN A 114 16.48 -21.02 -10.10
N ARG A 115 15.19 -20.79 -10.35
CA ARG A 115 14.14 -21.84 -10.24
C ARG A 115 14.23 -22.90 -11.33
N ARG A 116 14.81 -22.59 -12.49
CA ARG A 116 14.97 -23.56 -13.59
C ARG A 116 16.14 -24.53 -13.39
N SER A 117 17.11 -24.20 -12.54
CA SER A 117 18.31 -25.01 -12.26
C SER A 117 18.23 -25.80 -10.95
N SER A 118 17.17 -25.66 -10.17
CA SER A 118 16.95 -26.45 -8.95
C SER A 118 15.71 -27.31 -9.10
N GLY A 119 15.91 -28.58 -9.49
CA GLY A 119 14.88 -29.59 -9.40
C GLY A 119 14.30 -29.67 -7.99
N VAL A 120 12.96 -29.66 -7.91
CA VAL A 120 12.17 -30.11 -6.76
C VAL A 120 12.62 -29.56 -5.40
N MET A 121 12.38 -28.27 -5.15
CA MET A 121 11.96 -27.85 -3.81
C MET A 121 10.77 -26.93 -3.99
N GLY A 122 9.59 -27.44 -3.63
CA GLY A 122 8.34 -26.71 -3.70
C GLY A 122 8.52 -25.34 -3.05
N ASN A 123 8.34 -24.31 -3.86
CA ASN A 123 8.22 -22.94 -3.40
C ASN A 123 7.07 -22.93 -2.38
N ARG A 124 7.38 -22.99 -1.07
CA ARG A 124 6.38 -22.77 -0.02
C ARG A 124 5.96 -21.32 -0.14
N GLU A 125 4.97 -21.06 -0.98
CA GLU A 125 4.28 -19.78 -0.97
C GLU A 125 3.75 -19.58 0.43
N VAL A 126 4.38 -18.67 1.18
CA VAL A 126 3.88 -18.16 2.45
C VAL A 126 2.73 -17.21 2.11
N ARG A 127 1.67 -17.77 1.54
CA ARG A 127 0.41 -17.06 1.32
C ARG A 127 -0.41 -17.19 2.59
N TRP A 128 -1.07 -16.10 2.98
CA TRP A 128 -2.05 -16.16 4.05
C TRP A 128 -3.09 -17.23 3.70
N LYS A 129 -3.42 -18.08 4.67
CA LYS A 129 -4.46 -19.11 4.57
C LYS A 129 -5.46 -18.89 5.69
N LYS A 130 -6.73 -19.12 5.44
CA LYS A 130 -7.74 -19.17 6.49
C LYS A 130 -7.39 -20.26 7.53
N PRO A 131 -7.76 -20.10 8.81
CA PRO A 131 -7.55 -21.11 9.84
C PRO A 131 -8.38 -22.39 9.57
N GLY A 132 -8.08 -23.47 10.30
CA GLY A 132 -8.86 -24.71 10.24
C GLY A 132 -10.25 -24.55 10.86
N VAL A 133 -11.06 -25.61 10.74
CA VAL A 133 -12.39 -25.66 11.38
C VAL A 133 -12.22 -25.57 12.90
N ASP A 134 -13.08 -24.80 13.57
CA ASP A 134 -13.04 -24.47 15.00
C ASP A 134 -11.74 -23.76 15.47
N GLU A 135 -10.95 -23.21 14.54
CA GLU A 135 -9.75 -22.43 14.85
C GLU A 135 -9.95 -20.95 14.54
N VAL A 136 -9.31 -20.09 15.35
CA VAL A 136 -9.19 -18.67 15.05
C VAL A 136 -7.75 -18.31 14.69
N LYS A 137 -7.59 -17.37 13.76
CA LYS A 137 -6.29 -16.79 13.40
C LYS A 137 -6.16 -15.39 13.97
N VAL A 138 -5.15 -15.20 14.82
CA VAL A 138 -4.80 -13.89 15.37
C VAL A 138 -3.61 -13.33 14.59
N ASN A 139 -3.80 -12.19 13.95
CA ASN A 139 -2.74 -11.42 13.31
C ASN A 139 -2.52 -10.13 14.12
N TRP A 140 -1.27 -9.85 14.50
CA TRP A 140 -0.91 -8.63 15.22
C TRP A 140 0.31 -7.98 14.57
N ASP A 141 0.42 -6.66 14.73
CA ASP A 141 1.56 -5.85 14.28
C ASP A 141 1.71 -4.62 15.17
N ALA A 142 2.94 -4.16 15.36
CA ALA A 142 3.24 -2.97 16.15
C ALA A 142 3.95 -1.89 15.32
N ALA A 143 3.35 -0.71 15.24
CA ALA A 143 4.03 0.49 14.75
C ALA A 143 4.77 1.16 15.92
N PHE A 144 6.05 1.50 15.73
CA PHE A 144 6.85 2.21 16.72
C PHE A 144 7.45 3.50 16.15
N ASN A 145 7.42 4.58 16.95
CA ASN A 145 7.99 5.87 16.62
C ASN A 145 9.13 6.22 17.57
N LEU A 146 10.37 6.12 17.07
CA LEU A 146 11.59 6.38 17.84
C LEU A 146 11.69 7.81 18.38
N LYS A 147 11.17 8.81 17.66
CA LYS A 147 11.28 10.23 18.08
C LYS A 147 10.40 10.56 19.27
N THR A 148 9.24 9.91 19.34
CA THR A 148 8.24 10.17 20.38
C THR A 148 8.20 9.08 21.45
N MET A 149 8.95 7.99 21.24
CA MET A 149 8.93 6.79 22.09
C MET A 149 7.51 6.24 22.30
N LYS A 150 6.66 6.36 21.27
CA LYS A 150 5.28 5.88 21.26
C LYS A 150 5.15 4.70 20.31
N MET A 151 4.25 3.78 20.65
CA MET A 151 3.81 2.71 19.77
C MET A 151 2.29 2.75 19.56
N GLY A 152 1.86 2.09 18.50
CA GLY A 152 0.49 1.65 18.33
C GLY A 152 0.49 0.21 17.83
N ALA A 153 -0.24 -0.68 18.49
CA ALA A 153 -0.46 -2.04 18.02
C ALA A 153 -1.84 -2.19 17.38
N GLY A 154 -1.93 -3.06 16.38
CA GLY A 154 -3.17 -3.52 15.77
C GLY A 154 -3.27 -5.03 15.87
N ILE A 155 -4.44 -5.55 16.26
CA ILE A 155 -4.71 -6.98 16.33
C ILE A 155 -6.00 -7.25 15.55
N VAL A 156 -6.03 -8.31 14.76
CA VAL A 156 -7.22 -8.78 14.03
C VAL A 156 -7.36 -10.29 14.27
N ILE A 157 -8.55 -10.70 14.70
CA ILE A 157 -8.91 -12.11 14.93
C ILE A 157 -9.91 -12.51 13.85
N ARG A 158 -9.64 -13.62 13.16
CA ARG A 158 -10.49 -14.16 12.10
C ARG A 158 -10.91 -15.60 12.37
N ASP A 159 -12.11 -15.97 11.92
CA ASP A 159 -12.64 -17.33 11.98
C ASP A 159 -12.19 -18.21 10.79
N GLU A 160 -12.76 -19.41 10.70
CA GLU A 160 -12.52 -20.45 9.68
C GLU A 160 -12.99 -20.06 8.26
N GLU A 161 -13.94 -19.15 8.14
CA GLU A 161 -14.31 -18.48 6.89
C GLU A 161 -13.28 -17.43 6.49
N GLY A 162 -12.49 -16.94 7.45
CA GLY A 162 -11.56 -15.83 7.29
C GLY A 162 -12.20 -14.47 7.56
N GLU A 163 -13.43 -14.46 8.07
CA GLU A 163 -14.16 -13.26 8.45
C GLU A 163 -13.60 -12.68 9.74
N VAL A 164 -13.67 -11.35 9.88
CA VAL A 164 -13.14 -10.65 11.06
C VAL A 164 -14.12 -10.77 12.21
N LEU A 165 -13.74 -11.50 13.25
CA LEU A 165 -14.50 -11.58 14.50
C LEU A 165 -14.24 -10.36 15.38
N VAL A 166 -12.97 -9.96 15.52
CA VAL A 166 -12.54 -8.90 16.43
C VAL A 166 -11.39 -8.11 15.81
N SER A 167 -11.38 -6.79 16.02
CA SER A 167 -10.20 -5.95 15.78
C SER A 167 -9.92 -5.06 16.98
N LEU A 168 -8.63 -4.89 17.31
CA LEU A 168 -8.18 -4.11 18.46
C LEU A 168 -7.09 -3.13 18.04
N ARG A 169 -7.07 -1.98 18.71
CA ARG A 169 -6.01 -0.97 18.62
C ARG A 169 -5.50 -0.66 20.02
N MET A 170 -4.18 -0.67 20.20
CA MET A 170 -3.55 -0.38 21.48
C MET A 170 -2.43 0.67 21.32
N PRO A 171 -2.71 1.96 21.58
CA PRO A 171 -1.68 2.98 21.68
C PRO A 171 -0.96 2.88 23.03
N LYS A 172 0.38 3.02 23.04
CA LYS A 172 1.17 3.02 24.28
C LYS A 172 2.36 3.98 24.18
N GLY A 173 2.59 4.75 25.24
CA GLY A 173 3.74 5.65 25.35
C GLY A 173 4.91 5.03 26.11
N ASN A 174 6.05 5.71 26.10
CA ASN A 174 7.26 5.34 26.85
C ASN A 174 7.80 3.94 26.51
N VAL A 175 7.73 3.56 25.23
CA VAL A 175 8.24 2.27 24.76
C VAL A 175 9.70 2.43 24.34
N CYS A 176 10.56 1.57 24.88
CA CYS A 176 12.01 1.74 24.78
C CYS A 176 12.61 1.27 23.43
N SER A 177 11.90 0.43 22.67
CA SER A 177 12.38 -0.04 21.37
C SER A 177 11.26 -0.62 20.50
N PRO A 178 11.49 -0.76 19.17
CA PRO A 178 10.56 -1.46 18.28
C PRO A 178 10.29 -2.90 18.72
N ILE A 179 11.31 -3.62 19.19
CA ILE A 179 11.17 -5.02 19.64
C ILE A 179 10.22 -5.10 20.85
N VAL A 180 10.35 -4.17 21.79
CA VAL A 180 9.43 -4.10 22.95
C VAL A 180 8.02 -3.73 22.50
N ALA A 181 7.87 -2.92 21.45
CA ALA A 181 6.56 -2.62 20.86
C ALA A 181 5.89 -3.88 20.28
N GLU A 182 6.63 -4.71 19.54
CA GLU A 182 6.11 -5.99 19.00
C GLU A 182 5.68 -6.95 20.12
N VAL A 183 6.48 -7.05 21.19
CA VAL A 183 6.13 -7.87 22.36
C VAL A 183 4.88 -7.33 23.04
N HIS A 184 4.71 -6.02 23.14
CA HIS A 184 3.49 -5.41 23.68
C HIS A 184 2.25 -5.60 22.80
N ALA A 185 2.39 -5.85 21.50
CA ALA A 185 1.26 -6.20 20.66
C ALA A 185 0.74 -7.63 20.90
N LEU A 186 1.53 -8.48 21.57
CA LEU A 186 1.20 -9.87 21.87
C LEU A 186 0.47 -10.05 23.22
N TRP A 187 0.48 -9.04 24.11
CA TRP A 187 0.07 -9.17 25.52
C TRP A 187 -0.98 -8.14 25.94
#